data_AF-A0A348N1V6-F1
#
_entry.id   AF-A0A348N1V6-F1
#
_cell.length_a   1.000
_cell.length_b   1.000
_cell.length_c   1.000
_cell.angle_alpha   90.00
_cell.angle_beta   90.00
_cell.angle_gamma   90.00
#
_symmetry.space_group_name_H-M   'P 1'
#
loop_
_entity.id
_entity.type
_entity.pdbx_description
1 polymer ?
#
loop_
_entity_poly.entity_id
_entity_poly.type
_entity_poly.pdbx_seq_one_letter_code
_entity_poly.pdbx_strand_id
1 'polypeptide(L)'
;MPLLTLACLSLLFSTLVSDGLFQIVDLCFHLFITTLSFFTSLPIPTLSVNLTLTLLICLSLGCYLLLLPRTLPHKWLSLICFLPLLMRPTHQEIADGEMTLTLLDVGQGLSAIIDTAHHRLIFDTGAQFSPRFNIGEAVILPFLRASNRPHIDTIVISHSDNDHIGGLAPLLKETPPDLILTSDTPAITNSHPCYAGHSWRWDNVNFSFLHPTANDSGNKNHRSCVLRITTASHSLLLTGDIDKRAEQQIIRRYPKQLASTVLVAPHHGSSSSSSQAFIEAVSPDYVLFAAGYQNRYGFPHNAVVQRYQRQGTTMYSTGIEGAITVLFSQQKALQIYRHRQQSAKFWSVTLSE
;
A
#
# COMPACT_ATOMS: atom_id res chain seq x y z
N MET A 1 43.77 15.50 5.77
CA MET A 1 43.00 15.87 4.56
C MET A 1 42.27 14.65 4.05
N PRO A 2 41.04 14.75 3.52
CA PRO A 2 40.37 13.61 2.89
C PRO A 2 41.29 12.98 1.83
N LEU A 3 41.43 11.65 1.82
CA LEU A 3 42.35 10.94 0.93
C LEU A 3 42.15 11.31 -0.56
N LEU A 4 40.89 11.55 -0.95
CA LEU A 4 40.52 12.05 -2.27
C LEU A 4 41.10 13.44 -2.57
N THR A 5 41.06 14.38 -1.61
CA THR A 5 41.66 15.71 -1.80
C THR A 5 43.18 15.63 -1.93
N LEU A 6 43.83 14.70 -1.22
CA LEU A 6 45.26 14.45 -1.35
C LEU A 6 45.60 13.84 -2.72
N ALA A 7 44.79 12.89 -3.20
CA ALA A 7 44.92 12.31 -4.53
C ALA A 7 44.82 13.39 -5.63
N CYS A 8 43.81 14.27 -5.54
CA CYS A 8 43.64 15.39 -6.49
C CYS A 8 44.79 16.39 -6.44
N LEU A 9 45.28 16.76 -5.25
CA LEU A 9 46.41 17.70 -5.13
C LEU A 9 47.72 17.08 -5.65
N SER A 10 47.90 15.77 -5.49
CA SER A 10 49.10 15.08 -5.98
C SER A 10 49.21 15.03 -7.51
N LEU A 11 48.11 15.20 -8.25
CA LEU A 11 48.13 15.34 -9.73
C LEU A 11 49.02 16.50 -10.20
N LEU A 12 49.13 17.55 -9.39
CA LEU A 12 49.96 18.72 -9.71
C LEU A 12 51.46 18.42 -9.67
N PHE A 13 51.87 17.32 -9.04
CA PHE A 13 53.27 17.01 -8.74
C PHE A 13 53.72 15.65 -9.28
N SER A 14 52.85 14.63 -9.31
CA SER A 14 53.17 13.29 -9.81
C SER A 14 51.92 12.48 -10.13
N THR A 15 51.79 12.04 -11.39
CA THR A 15 50.71 11.14 -11.82
C THR A 15 50.82 9.77 -11.15
N LEU A 16 52.03 9.23 -10.99
CA LEU A 16 52.25 7.94 -10.34
C LEU A 16 51.75 7.91 -8.89
N VAL A 17 52.06 8.97 -8.13
CA VAL A 17 51.60 9.09 -6.73
C VAL A 17 50.09 9.26 -6.69
N SER A 18 49.54 10.05 -7.61
CA SER A 18 48.10 10.27 -7.70
C SER A 18 47.33 8.99 -8.04
N ASP A 19 47.79 8.23 -9.02
CA ASP A 19 47.19 6.95 -9.41
C ASP A 19 47.19 5.96 -8.24
N GLY A 20 48.29 5.87 -7.50
CA GLY A 20 48.36 5.04 -6.30
C GLY A 20 47.36 5.48 -5.22
N LEU A 21 47.22 6.79 -4.99
CA LEU A 21 46.24 7.32 -4.04
C LEU A 21 44.79 7.10 -4.51
N PHE A 22 44.50 7.23 -5.80
CA PHE A 22 43.18 6.94 -6.36
C PHE A 22 42.82 5.46 -6.26
N GLN A 23 43.77 4.54 -6.46
CA GLN A 23 43.54 3.11 -6.24
C GLN A 23 43.19 2.80 -4.77
N ILE A 24 43.82 3.48 -3.81
CA ILE A 24 43.49 3.31 -2.38
C ILE A 24 42.09 3.87 -2.09
N VAL A 25 41.71 5.01 -2.69
CA VAL A 25 40.35 5.57 -2.57
C VAL A 25 39.33 4.60 -3.15
N ASP A 26 39.58 4.05 -4.34
CA ASP A 26 38.71 3.07 -5.00
C ASP A 26 38.57 1.80 -4.16
N LEU A 27 39.66 1.26 -3.61
CA LEU A 27 39.62 0.11 -2.71
C LEU A 27 38.78 0.39 -1.46
N CYS A 28 38.96 1.56 -0.83
CA CYS A 28 38.17 1.96 0.34
C CYS A 28 36.68 2.07 -0.02
N PHE A 29 36.37 2.67 -1.17
CA PHE A 29 35.00 2.84 -1.63
C PHE A 29 34.36 1.50 -2.01
N HIS A 30 35.08 0.64 -2.71
CA HIS A 30 34.65 -0.70 -3.04
C HIS A 30 34.38 -1.52 -1.78
N LEU A 31 35.28 -1.51 -0.80
CA LEU A 31 35.06 -2.19 0.49
C LEU A 31 33.83 -1.64 1.22
N PHE A 32 33.66 -0.32 1.24
CA PHE A 32 32.49 0.33 1.85
C PHE A 32 31.19 -0.10 1.18
N ILE A 33 31.11 -0.03 -0.15
CA ILE A 33 29.92 -0.42 -0.92
C ILE A 33 29.65 -1.91 -0.76
N THR A 34 30.65 -2.79 -0.89
CA THR A 34 30.47 -4.24 -0.73
C THR A 34 30.00 -4.59 0.67
N THR A 35 30.52 -3.91 1.70
CA THR A 35 30.07 -4.07 3.09
C THR A 35 28.62 -3.61 3.25
N LEU A 36 28.27 -2.45 2.68
CA LEU A 36 26.90 -1.93 2.72
C LEU A 36 25.94 -2.88 1.97
N SER A 37 26.33 -3.37 0.80
CA SER A 37 25.58 -4.34 0.00
C SER A 37 25.34 -5.64 0.78
N PHE A 38 26.36 -6.15 1.49
CA PHE A 38 26.22 -7.29 2.38
C PHE A 38 25.15 -7.01 3.47
N PHE A 39 25.24 -5.88 4.18
CA PHE A 39 24.23 -5.53 5.18
C PHE A 39 22.83 -5.35 4.60
N THR A 40 22.69 -4.81 3.39
CA THR A 40 21.39 -4.69 2.72
C THR A 40 20.82 -6.02 2.23
N SER A 41 21.69 -7.03 2.02
CA SER A 41 21.27 -8.37 1.63
C SER A 41 20.82 -9.24 2.82
N LEU A 42 21.14 -8.83 4.05
CA LEU A 42 20.67 -9.54 5.23
C LEU A 42 19.14 -9.40 5.31
N PRO A 43 18.41 -10.50 5.55
CA PRO A 43 16.96 -10.50 5.70
C PRO A 43 16.54 -9.97 7.08
N ILE A 44 17.19 -8.88 7.52
CA ILE A 44 16.83 -8.20 8.76
C ILE A 44 15.59 -7.36 8.40
N PRO A 45 14.44 -7.56 9.05
CA PRO A 45 13.30 -6.68 8.86
C PRO A 45 13.77 -5.26 9.10
N THR A 46 13.48 -4.34 8.16
CA THR A 46 13.74 -2.92 8.39
C THR A 46 13.03 -2.55 9.69
N LEU A 47 13.80 -2.28 10.74
CA LEU A 47 13.25 -1.99 12.05
C LEU A 47 12.63 -0.59 11.98
N SER A 48 11.34 -0.53 11.69
CA SER A 48 10.55 0.70 11.77
C SER A 48 10.37 1.05 13.24
N VAL A 49 11.36 1.72 13.82
CA VAL A 49 11.34 2.15 15.21
C VAL A 49 10.55 3.45 15.31
N ASN A 50 9.37 3.40 15.93
CA ASN A 50 8.72 4.62 16.39
C ASN A 50 9.53 5.19 17.56
N LEU A 51 10.29 6.27 17.30
CA LEU A 51 11.08 7.01 18.29
C LEU A 51 10.17 7.75 19.26
N THR A 52 9.62 7.01 20.23
CA THR A 52 8.94 7.61 21.37
C THR A 52 9.95 8.39 22.22
N LEU A 53 9.47 9.38 22.97
CA LEU A 53 10.31 10.17 23.87
C LEU A 53 11.05 9.27 24.88
N THR A 54 10.37 8.24 25.39
CA THR A 54 10.96 7.23 26.27
C THR A 54 12.12 6.51 25.61
N LEU A 55 11.96 6.07 24.37
CA LEU A 55 13.04 5.42 23.63
C LEU A 55 14.21 6.38 23.41
N LEU A 56 13.95 7.63 23.04
CA LEU A 56 15.01 8.63 22.85
C LEU A 56 15.80 8.88 24.14
N ILE A 57 15.12 8.95 25.29
CA ILE A 57 15.76 9.08 26.60
C ILE A 57 16.62 7.85 26.91
N CYS A 58 16.09 6.64 26.69
CA CYS A 58 16.86 5.41 26.88
C CYS A 58 18.12 5.38 25.99
N LEU A 59 17.98 5.64 24.68
CA LEU A 59 19.10 5.64 23.74
C LEU A 59 20.15 6.70 24.08
N SER A 60 19.73 7.93 24.40
CA SER A 60 20.64 9.00 24.78
C SER A 60 21.39 8.69 26.08
N LEU A 61 20.72 8.11 27.08
CA LEU A 61 21.35 7.64 28.32
C LEU A 61 22.34 6.50 28.06
N GLY A 62 21.98 5.54 27.19
CA GLY A 62 22.87 4.44 26.78
C GLY A 62 24.14 4.96 26.10
N CYS A 63 24.00 5.90 25.16
CA CYS A 63 25.12 6.58 24.51
C CYS A 63 25.98 7.36 25.52
N TYR A 64 25.34 8.11 26.43
CA TYR A 64 26.04 8.86 27.47
C TYR A 64 26.89 7.93 28.36
N LEU A 65 26.34 6.80 28.80
CA LEU A 65 27.06 5.79 29.61
C LEU A 65 28.27 5.19 28.88
N LEU A 66 28.18 4.98 27.56
CA LEU A 66 29.31 4.48 26.76
C LEU A 66 30.45 5.50 26.67
N LEU A 67 30.10 6.79 26.54
CA LEU A 67 31.03 7.91 26.41
C LEU A 67 31.75 8.30 27.72
N LEU A 68 31.27 7.85 28.88
CA LEU A 68 31.92 8.09 30.17
C LEU A 68 33.35 7.52 30.24
N PRO A 69 34.22 7.97 31.16
CA PRO A 69 35.58 7.45 31.31
C PRO A 69 35.66 5.92 31.48
N ARG A 70 36.71 5.29 30.95
CA ARG A 70 36.91 3.82 30.99
C ARG A 70 37.03 3.24 32.41
N THR A 71 37.37 4.07 33.39
CA THR A 71 37.57 3.68 34.79
C THR A 71 36.29 3.47 35.57
N LEU A 72 35.13 3.86 35.04
CA LEU A 72 33.85 3.70 35.73
C LEU A 72 33.30 2.28 35.55
N PRO A 73 32.96 1.58 36.65
CA PRO A 73 32.28 0.30 36.58
C PRO A 73 30.83 0.50 36.08
N HIS A 74 30.21 -0.56 35.55
CA HIS A 74 28.79 -0.62 35.15
C HIS A 74 28.39 -0.04 33.78
N LYS A 75 29.34 0.18 32.86
CA LYS A 75 29.00 0.53 31.45
C LYS A 75 28.08 -0.47 30.75
N TRP A 76 28.03 -1.71 31.23
CA TRP A 76 27.12 -2.75 30.73
C TRP A 76 25.64 -2.37 30.88
N LEU A 77 25.28 -1.44 31.78
CA LEU A 77 23.92 -0.90 31.90
C LEU A 77 23.47 -0.19 30.62
N SER A 78 24.39 0.29 29.78
CA SER A 78 24.05 0.81 28.45
C SER A 78 23.33 -0.23 27.58
N LEU A 79 23.63 -1.53 27.74
CA LEU A 79 22.94 -2.60 27.02
C LEU A 79 21.46 -2.68 27.40
N ILE A 80 21.11 -2.41 28.65
CA ILE A 80 19.71 -2.33 29.11
C ILE A 80 19.02 -1.14 28.44
N CYS A 81 19.70 0.01 28.35
CA CYS A 81 19.18 1.19 27.68
C CYS A 81 18.91 0.97 26.17
N PHE A 82 19.62 0.04 25.54
CA PHE A 82 19.39 -0.36 24.14
C PHE A 82 18.38 -1.51 23.98
N LEU A 83 17.99 -2.19 25.06
CA LEU A 83 17.05 -3.33 25.03
C LEU A 83 15.69 -2.99 24.39
N PRO A 84 15.12 -1.78 24.56
CA PRO A 84 13.91 -1.37 23.85
C PRO A 84 14.03 -1.39 22.31
N LEU A 85 15.23 -1.31 21.72
CA LEU A 85 15.42 -1.50 20.27
C LEU A 85 15.12 -2.93 19.82
N LEU A 86 15.21 -3.89 20.74
CA LEU A 86 14.89 -5.29 20.48
C LEU A 86 13.39 -5.57 20.68
N MET A 87 12.67 -4.68 21.37
CA MET A 87 11.24 -4.81 21.56
C MET A 87 10.53 -4.31 20.30
N ARG A 88 9.84 -5.22 19.61
CA ARG A 88 8.99 -4.84 18.48
C ARG A 88 7.87 -3.94 18.99
N PRO A 89 7.61 -2.78 18.36
CA PRO A 89 6.45 -1.98 18.72
C PRO A 89 5.20 -2.85 18.60
N THR A 90 4.45 -2.98 19.68
CA THR A 90 3.12 -3.58 19.69
C THR A 90 2.21 -2.66 18.87
N HIS A 91 2.13 -2.92 17.57
CA HIS A 91 1.09 -2.31 16.76
C HIS A 91 -0.26 -2.84 17.23
N GLN A 92 -1.28 -1.99 17.11
CA GLN A 92 -2.66 -2.37 17.41
C GLN A 92 -3.02 -3.59 16.57
N GLU A 93 -3.16 -4.74 17.23
CA GLU A 93 -3.61 -5.95 16.57
C GLU A 93 -5.06 -5.75 16.12
N ILE A 94 -5.33 -6.09 14.86
CA ILE A 94 -6.68 -6.10 14.32
C ILE A 94 -7.41 -7.23 15.04
N ALA A 95 -8.47 -6.92 15.76
CA ALA A 95 -9.23 -7.92 16.48
C ALA A 95 -10.02 -8.81 15.51
N ASP A 96 -10.38 -10.00 15.97
CA ASP A 96 -11.26 -10.88 15.22
C ASP A 96 -12.62 -10.21 14.93
N GLY A 97 -13.10 -10.35 13.70
CA GLY A 97 -14.27 -9.65 13.17
C GLY A 97 -14.03 -8.21 12.71
N GLU A 98 -12.81 -7.69 12.86
CA GLU A 98 -12.40 -6.38 12.35
C GLU A 98 -11.53 -6.52 11.10
N MET A 99 -11.47 -5.44 10.32
CA MET A 99 -10.54 -5.35 9.19
C MET A 99 -10.03 -3.93 9.02
N THR A 100 -8.92 -3.80 8.30
CA THR A 100 -8.38 -2.53 7.84
C THR A 100 -8.32 -2.52 6.32
N LEU A 101 -8.82 -1.46 5.69
CA LEU A 101 -8.53 -1.14 4.30
C LEU A 101 -7.43 -0.08 4.28
N THR A 102 -6.36 -0.30 3.52
CA THR A 102 -5.43 0.76 3.11
C THR A 102 -5.50 0.88 1.59
N LEU A 103 -6.13 1.96 1.11
CA LEU A 103 -6.09 2.35 -0.29
C LEU A 103 -4.82 3.16 -0.52
N LEU A 104 -3.87 2.58 -1.26
CA LEU A 104 -2.56 3.18 -1.49
C LEU A 104 -2.64 4.32 -2.51
N ASP A 105 -1.85 5.37 -2.30
CA ASP A 105 -1.59 6.38 -3.32
C ASP A 105 -0.55 5.85 -4.31
N VAL A 106 -1.03 5.25 -5.38
CA VAL A 106 -0.22 4.65 -6.46
C VAL A 106 -0.20 5.53 -7.72
N GLY A 107 -0.59 6.80 -7.58
CA GLY A 107 -0.84 7.69 -8.73
C GLY A 107 -2.06 7.23 -9.52
N GLN A 108 -1.89 7.01 -10.83
CA GLN A 108 -2.98 6.52 -11.68
C GLN A 108 -3.01 4.99 -11.66
N GLY A 109 -4.03 4.43 -11.03
CA GLY A 109 -4.27 3.00 -10.89
C GLY A 109 -4.88 2.66 -9.53
N LEU A 110 -5.08 1.37 -9.29
CA LEU A 110 -5.71 0.88 -8.06
C LEU A 110 -4.78 -0.10 -7.35
N SER A 111 -4.59 0.11 -6.04
CA SER A 111 -4.08 -0.92 -5.14
C SER A 111 -4.66 -0.71 -3.74
N ALA A 112 -5.40 -1.71 -3.28
CA ALA A 112 -6.03 -1.73 -1.97
C ALA A 112 -5.50 -2.93 -1.18
N ILE A 113 -5.04 -2.70 0.05
CA ILE A 113 -4.62 -3.75 0.96
C ILE A 113 -5.68 -3.92 2.04
N ILE A 114 -6.10 -5.15 2.27
CA ILE A 114 -7.09 -5.53 3.27
C ILE A 114 -6.42 -6.45 4.26
N ASP A 115 -6.33 -6.02 5.50
CA ASP A 115 -5.81 -6.81 6.61
C ASP A 115 -6.96 -7.20 7.55
N THR A 116 -7.03 -8.48 7.89
CA THR A 116 -7.83 -9.00 9.01
C THR A 116 -6.89 -9.32 10.18
N ALA A 117 -7.39 -10.03 11.20
CA ALA A 117 -6.56 -10.41 12.35
C ALA A 117 -5.30 -11.19 11.94
N HIS A 118 -5.42 -12.12 10.99
CA HIS A 118 -4.33 -13.01 10.57
C HIS A 118 -4.05 -13.03 9.07
N HIS A 119 -4.95 -12.51 8.23
CA HIS A 119 -4.84 -12.63 6.78
C HIS A 119 -4.69 -11.27 6.09
N ARG A 120 -4.07 -11.29 4.91
CA ARG A 120 -3.86 -10.14 4.02
C ARG A 120 -4.33 -10.46 2.61
N LEU A 121 -5.18 -9.58 2.08
CA LEU A 121 -5.56 -9.55 0.68
C LEU A 121 -5.06 -8.26 0.02
N ILE A 122 -4.47 -8.37 -1.16
CA ILE A 122 -4.19 -7.23 -2.04
C ILE A 122 -5.16 -7.27 -3.20
N PHE A 123 -5.91 -6.19 -3.40
CA PHE A 123 -6.80 -6.00 -4.54
C PHE A 123 -6.18 -4.97 -5.49
N ASP A 124 -5.78 -5.43 -6.67
CA ASP A 124 -4.97 -4.75 -7.67
C ASP A 124 -3.59 -4.25 -7.16
N THR A 125 -2.69 -4.03 -8.11
CA THR A 125 -1.26 -3.80 -7.87
C THR A 125 -0.72 -2.52 -8.49
N GLY A 126 -1.61 -1.66 -8.99
CA GLY A 126 -1.25 -0.40 -9.65
C GLY A 126 -0.50 -0.59 -10.97
N ALA A 127 0.05 0.52 -11.48
CA ALA A 127 0.63 0.59 -12.82
C ALA A 127 2.09 0.12 -12.92
N GLN A 128 2.46 -0.38 -14.10
CA GLN A 128 3.83 -0.37 -14.59
C GLN A 128 4.01 0.81 -15.54
N PHE A 129 4.90 1.75 -15.24
CA PHE A 129 5.14 2.92 -16.11
C PHE A 129 6.31 2.71 -17.07
N SER A 130 7.27 1.87 -16.69
CA SER A 130 8.40 1.50 -17.55
C SER A 130 8.96 0.12 -17.16
N PRO A 131 9.87 -0.48 -17.96
CA PRO A 131 10.56 -1.71 -17.58
C PRO A 131 11.36 -1.61 -16.26
N ARG A 132 11.68 -0.39 -15.80
CA ARG A 132 12.47 -0.13 -14.58
C ARG A 132 11.66 0.52 -13.45
N PHE A 133 10.37 0.82 -13.67
CA PHE A 133 9.55 1.50 -12.68
C PHE A 133 8.11 0.98 -12.72
N ASN A 134 7.72 0.35 -11.62
CA ASN A 134 6.39 -0.22 -11.38
C ASN A 134 5.98 0.04 -9.92
N ILE A 135 4.67 0.05 -9.67
CA ILE A 135 4.12 0.32 -8.33
C ILE A 135 4.41 -0.80 -7.33
N GLY A 136 4.54 -2.04 -7.78
CA GLY A 136 4.88 -3.18 -6.94
C GLY A 136 6.19 -2.96 -6.17
N GLU A 137 7.26 -2.57 -6.86
CA GLU A 137 8.57 -2.26 -6.25
C GLU A 137 8.61 -0.91 -5.55
N ALA A 138 7.95 0.11 -6.12
CA ALA A 138 8.07 1.48 -5.64
C ALA A 138 7.20 1.77 -4.39
N VAL A 139 6.06 1.08 -4.25
CA VAL A 139 5.07 1.38 -3.21
C VAL A 139 4.69 0.14 -2.41
N ILE A 140 4.26 -0.94 -3.07
CA ILE A 140 3.65 -2.09 -2.37
C ILE A 140 4.70 -2.85 -1.56
N LEU A 141 5.83 -3.25 -2.16
CA LEU A 141 6.89 -3.96 -1.44
C LEU A 141 7.45 -3.14 -0.25
N PRO A 142 7.77 -1.84 -0.38
CA PRO A 142 8.12 -0.99 0.76
C PRO A 142 7.03 -0.96 1.83
N PHE A 143 5.76 -0.86 1.45
CA PHE A 143 4.63 -0.91 2.39
C PHE A 143 4.59 -2.24 3.15
N LEU A 144 4.72 -3.38 2.44
CA LEU A 144 4.73 -4.72 3.05
C LEU A 144 5.89 -4.87 4.03
N ARG A 145 7.10 -4.39 3.67
CA ARG A 145 8.30 -4.43 4.52
C ARG A 145 8.19 -3.54 5.76
N ALA A 146 7.52 -2.39 5.62
CA ALA A 146 7.25 -1.50 6.74
C ALA A 146 6.15 -2.04 7.67
N SER A 147 5.30 -2.94 7.16
CA SER A 147 4.25 -3.59 7.92
C SER A 147 4.76 -4.81 8.68
N ASN A 148 4.14 -5.12 9.82
CA ASN A 148 4.46 -6.34 10.60
C ASN A 148 3.89 -7.63 9.98
N ARG A 149 3.26 -7.56 8.80
CA ARG A 149 2.64 -8.70 8.10
C ARG A 149 3.19 -8.81 6.67
N PRO A 150 4.41 -9.30 6.48
CA PRO A 150 5.01 -9.34 5.14
C PRO A 150 4.36 -10.37 4.22
N HIS A 151 3.68 -11.39 4.74
CA HIS A 151 3.03 -12.45 3.94
C HIS A 151 1.74 -11.97 3.27
N ILE A 152 1.39 -12.59 2.14
CA ILE A 152 0.23 -12.25 1.32
C ILE A 152 -0.59 -13.54 1.10
N ASP A 153 -1.77 -13.63 1.70
CA ASP A 153 -2.64 -14.79 1.53
C ASP A 153 -3.30 -14.80 0.15
N THR A 154 -3.77 -13.64 -0.33
CA THR A 154 -4.43 -13.57 -1.64
C THR A 154 -4.14 -12.27 -2.37
N ILE A 155 -3.86 -12.38 -3.67
CA ILE A 155 -3.92 -11.25 -4.60
C ILE A 155 -5.16 -11.40 -5.48
N VAL A 156 -6.00 -10.38 -5.53
CA VAL A 156 -7.10 -10.26 -6.48
C VAL A 156 -6.71 -9.24 -7.52
N ILE A 157 -6.61 -9.63 -8.79
CA ILE A 157 -6.46 -8.71 -9.91
C ILE A 157 -7.82 -8.57 -10.60
N SER A 158 -8.45 -7.42 -10.44
CA SER A 158 -9.79 -7.13 -10.96
C SER A 158 -9.88 -7.39 -12.45
N HIS A 159 -8.90 -6.93 -13.22
CA HIS A 159 -8.72 -7.20 -14.64
C HIS A 159 -7.27 -6.89 -15.07
N SER A 160 -6.89 -7.26 -16.29
CA SER A 160 -5.49 -7.26 -16.75
C SER A 160 -5.01 -5.95 -17.40
N ASP A 161 -5.66 -4.82 -17.15
CA ASP A 161 -5.14 -3.54 -17.64
C ASP A 161 -4.00 -3.04 -16.76
N ASN A 162 -3.09 -2.30 -17.37
CA ASN A 162 -1.77 -2.01 -16.81
C ASN A 162 -1.84 -1.33 -15.44
N ASP A 163 -2.78 -0.43 -15.22
CA ASP A 163 -2.98 0.31 -13.97
C ASP A 163 -3.61 -0.52 -12.83
N HIS A 164 -3.83 -1.81 -13.09
CA HIS A 164 -4.30 -2.81 -12.12
C HIS A 164 -3.30 -3.95 -11.95
N ILE A 165 -2.80 -4.55 -13.05
CA ILE A 165 -1.88 -5.71 -13.02
C ILE A 165 -0.39 -5.33 -12.97
N GLY A 166 -0.04 -4.08 -13.30
CA GLY A 166 1.34 -3.71 -13.64
C GLY A 166 2.34 -3.87 -12.49
N GLY A 167 1.91 -3.80 -11.23
CA GLY A 167 2.76 -4.06 -10.07
C GLY A 167 2.90 -5.52 -9.63
N LEU A 168 2.29 -6.47 -10.35
CA LEU A 168 2.20 -7.86 -9.90
C LEU A 168 3.54 -8.62 -9.94
N ALA A 169 4.30 -8.47 -11.02
CA ALA A 169 5.54 -9.25 -11.25
C ALA A 169 6.55 -9.24 -10.09
N PRO A 170 6.92 -8.09 -9.48
CA PRO A 170 7.84 -8.08 -8.35
C PRO A 170 7.24 -8.71 -7.07
N LEU A 171 5.92 -8.64 -6.88
CA LEU A 171 5.28 -9.32 -5.74
C LEU A 171 5.42 -10.83 -5.87
N LEU A 172 5.18 -11.39 -7.07
CA LEU A 172 5.36 -12.83 -7.31
C LEU A 172 6.80 -13.30 -7.08
N LYS A 173 7.78 -12.41 -7.26
CA LYS A 173 9.20 -12.72 -7.10
C LYS A 173 9.67 -12.61 -5.64
N GLU A 174 9.32 -11.52 -4.98
CA GLU A 174 9.88 -11.16 -3.67
C GLU A 174 9.00 -11.63 -2.50
N THR A 175 7.68 -11.69 -2.71
CA THR A 175 6.68 -12.07 -1.71
C THR A 175 5.53 -12.83 -2.37
N PRO A 176 5.76 -14.06 -2.87
CA PRO A 176 4.75 -14.80 -3.62
C PRO A 176 3.49 -15.04 -2.77
N PRO A 177 2.29 -14.78 -3.30
CA PRO A 177 1.05 -15.02 -2.57
C PRO A 177 0.65 -16.49 -2.60
N ASP A 178 -0.18 -16.90 -1.63
CA ASP A 178 -0.70 -18.27 -1.59
C ASP A 178 -1.76 -18.53 -2.68
N LEU A 179 -2.54 -17.50 -3.03
CA LEU A 179 -3.62 -17.57 -4.02
C LEU A 179 -3.69 -16.31 -4.89
N ILE A 180 -3.97 -16.50 -6.19
CA ILE A 180 -4.24 -15.41 -7.12
C ILE A 180 -5.63 -15.60 -7.73
N LEU A 181 -6.48 -14.59 -7.59
CA LEU A 181 -7.83 -14.55 -8.17
C LEU A 181 -7.92 -13.45 -9.22
N THR A 182 -8.56 -13.69 -10.37
CA THR A 182 -8.71 -12.67 -11.41
C THR A 182 -9.89 -12.94 -12.34
N SER A 183 -10.35 -11.92 -13.07
CA SER A 183 -11.33 -12.09 -14.16
C SER A 183 -10.67 -12.51 -15.48
N ASP A 184 -9.34 -12.40 -15.57
CA ASP A 184 -8.57 -12.66 -16.79
C ASP A 184 -7.46 -13.70 -16.54
N THR A 185 -7.88 -14.93 -16.24
CA THR A 185 -6.97 -16.03 -15.90
C THR A 185 -5.90 -16.34 -16.96
N PRO A 186 -6.14 -16.17 -18.28
CA PRO A 186 -5.08 -16.36 -19.28
C PRO A 186 -3.92 -15.35 -19.16
N ALA A 187 -4.16 -14.17 -18.56
CA ALA A 187 -3.13 -13.15 -18.39
C ALA A 187 -2.17 -13.43 -17.23
N ILE A 188 -2.54 -14.32 -16.29
CA ILE A 188 -1.78 -14.59 -15.07
C ILE A 188 -1.64 -16.10 -14.85
N THR A 189 -0.41 -16.61 -14.88
CA THR A 189 -0.12 -18.02 -14.61
C THR A 189 -0.51 -18.41 -13.18
N ASN A 190 -1.02 -19.63 -12.99
CA ASN A 190 -1.45 -20.17 -11.69
C ASN A 190 -2.51 -19.30 -10.97
N SER A 191 -3.40 -18.68 -11.75
CA SER A 191 -4.53 -17.90 -11.21
C SER A 191 -5.86 -18.64 -11.34
N HIS A 192 -6.80 -18.29 -10.47
CA HIS A 192 -8.16 -18.83 -10.47
C HIS A 192 -9.19 -17.72 -10.77
N PRO A 193 -10.36 -18.06 -11.32
CA PRO A 193 -11.35 -17.05 -11.68
C PRO A 193 -12.07 -16.47 -10.45
N CYS A 194 -12.27 -15.15 -10.44
CA CYS A 194 -13.02 -14.43 -9.39
C CYS A 194 -14.54 -14.42 -9.63
N TYR A 195 -15.14 -15.59 -9.86
CA TYR A 195 -16.54 -15.63 -10.28
C TYR A 195 -17.53 -15.23 -9.18
N ALA A 196 -18.59 -14.54 -9.58
CA ALA A 196 -19.70 -14.16 -8.74
C ALA A 196 -20.30 -15.37 -8.02
N GLY A 197 -20.60 -15.22 -6.73
CA GLY A 197 -21.09 -16.28 -5.85
C GLY A 197 -19.98 -17.04 -5.12
N HIS A 198 -18.72 -16.95 -5.57
CA HIS A 198 -17.59 -17.43 -4.78
C HIS A 198 -17.43 -16.56 -3.54
N SER A 199 -17.35 -17.19 -2.37
CA SER A 199 -17.22 -16.51 -1.09
C SER A 199 -16.39 -17.32 -0.12
N TRP A 200 -15.73 -16.63 0.81
CA TRP A 200 -14.95 -17.22 1.89
C TRP A 200 -15.03 -16.33 3.15
N ARG A 201 -14.51 -16.83 4.26
CA ARG A 201 -14.49 -16.13 5.53
C ARG A 201 -13.12 -16.26 6.19
N TRP A 202 -12.58 -15.14 6.64
CA TRP A 202 -11.34 -15.06 7.42
C TRP A 202 -11.59 -14.22 8.66
N ASP A 203 -11.19 -14.71 9.83
CA ASP A 203 -11.25 -13.95 11.09
C ASP A 203 -12.61 -13.25 11.30
N ASN A 204 -13.70 -13.98 11.04
CA ASN A 204 -15.08 -13.49 11.10
C ASN A 204 -15.48 -12.34 10.15
N VAL A 205 -14.65 -12.07 9.14
CA VAL A 205 -14.92 -11.17 8.01
C VAL A 205 -15.29 -12.01 6.78
N ASN A 206 -16.44 -11.73 6.15
CA ASN A 206 -16.86 -12.46 4.95
C ASN A 206 -16.50 -11.69 3.68
N PHE A 207 -15.99 -12.42 2.70
CA PHE A 207 -15.59 -11.93 1.38
C PHE A 207 -16.45 -12.64 0.33
N SER A 208 -17.01 -11.89 -0.62
CA SER A 208 -17.90 -12.44 -1.65
C SER A 208 -17.76 -11.70 -2.96
N PHE A 209 -17.49 -12.44 -4.04
CA PHE A 209 -17.51 -11.88 -5.39
C PHE A 209 -18.95 -11.69 -5.87
N LEU A 210 -19.24 -10.51 -6.38
CA LEU A 210 -20.52 -10.16 -7.00
C LEU A 210 -20.43 -10.14 -8.53
N HIS A 211 -19.23 -10.07 -9.10
CA HIS A 211 -19.00 -9.98 -10.53
C HIS A 211 -17.57 -10.45 -10.86
N PRO A 212 -17.30 -11.02 -12.05
CA PRO A 212 -18.24 -11.42 -13.11
C PRO A 212 -18.78 -12.85 -12.90
N THR A 213 -19.85 -13.24 -13.58
CA THR A 213 -20.18 -14.67 -13.78
C THR A 213 -19.39 -15.24 -14.96
N ALA A 214 -19.34 -16.57 -15.09
CA ALA A 214 -18.71 -17.23 -16.24
C ALA A 214 -19.33 -16.84 -17.60
N ASN A 215 -20.58 -16.38 -17.60
CA ASN A 215 -21.32 -15.99 -18.81
C ASN A 215 -21.27 -14.48 -19.09
N ASP A 216 -20.73 -13.66 -18.18
CA ASP A 216 -20.64 -12.23 -18.39
C ASP A 216 -19.54 -11.93 -19.42
N SER A 217 -19.95 -11.42 -20.58
CA SER A 217 -19.08 -11.07 -21.71
C SER A 217 -18.89 -9.56 -21.83
N GLY A 218 -17.73 -9.11 -22.30
CA GLY A 218 -17.46 -7.70 -22.52
C GLY A 218 -15.97 -7.42 -22.60
N ASN A 219 -15.61 -6.14 -22.58
CA ASN A 219 -14.21 -5.75 -22.40
C ASN A 219 -13.74 -6.10 -20.97
N LYS A 220 -12.44 -5.93 -20.72
CA LYS A 220 -11.82 -6.27 -19.44
C LYS A 220 -12.45 -5.50 -18.27
N ASN A 221 -12.65 -4.19 -18.44
CA ASN A 221 -13.29 -3.30 -17.46
C ASN A 221 -14.68 -3.82 -17.06
N HIS A 222 -15.52 -4.15 -18.05
CA HIS A 222 -16.84 -4.71 -17.83
C HIS A 222 -16.79 -6.03 -17.05
N ARG A 223 -15.74 -6.85 -17.21
CA ARG A 223 -15.58 -8.13 -16.50
C ARG A 223 -14.78 -8.01 -15.20
N SER A 224 -14.50 -6.79 -14.71
CA SER A 224 -13.70 -6.60 -13.49
C SER A 224 -14.25 -7.41 -12.30
N CYS A 225 -13.37 -8.02 -11.50
CA CYS A 225 -13.79 -8.61 -10.24
C CYS A 225 -14.44 -7.55 -9.36
N VAL A 226 -15.62 -7.83 -8.80
CA VAL A 226 -16.27 -6.97 -7.80
C VAL A 226 -16.33 -7.75 -6.51
N LEU A 227 -15.59 -7.30 -5.51
CA LEU A 227 -15.46 -7.96 -4.22
C LEU A 227 -16.17 -7.15 -3.15
N ARG A 228 -17.14 -7.78 -2.48
CA ARG A 228 -17.79 -7.24 -1.30
C ARG A 228 -17.21 -7.90 -0.05
N ILE A 229 -16.84 -7.08 0.92
CA ILE A 229 -16.25 -7.52 2.18
C ILE A 229 -17.12 -7.00 3.32
N THR A 230 -17.46 -7.85 4.27
CA THR A 230 -18.42 -7.54 5.33
C THR A 230 -17.91 -7.95 6.70
N THR A 231 -17.98 -7.03 7.64
CA THR A 231 -17.86 -7.30 9.08
C THR A 231 -19.25 -7.38 9.70
N ALA A 232 -19.34 -7.49 11.02
CA ALA A 232 -20.62 -7.48 11.73
C ALA A 232 -21.39 -6.14 11.61
N SER A 233 -20.66 -5.03 11.49
CA SER A 233 -21.20 -3.66 11.54
C SER A 233 -21.07 -2.90 10.23
N HIS A 234 -20.11 -3.25 9.38
CA HIS A 234 -19.71 -2.45 8.24
C HIS A 234 -19.46 -3.30 6.99
N SER A 235 -19.37 -2.62 5.85
CA SER A 235 -19.12 -3.27 4.57
C SER A 235 -18.31 -2.41 3.61
N LEU A 236 -17.51 -3.07 2.79
CA LEU A 236 -16.65 -2.48 1.76
C LEU A 236 -16.99 -3.10 0.42
N LEU A 237 -17.08 -2.27 -0.62
CA LEU A 237 -17.23 -2.71 -2.01
C LEU A 237 -16.04 -2.24 -2.86
N LEU A 238 -15.27 -3.20 -3.37
CA LEU A 238 -14.18 -2.99 -4.32
C LEU A 238 -14.69 -3.36 -5.71
N THR A 239 -14.60 -2.44 -6.66
CA THR A 239 -15.35 -2.54 -7.92
C THR A 239 -14.47 -2.68 -9.15
N GLY A 240 -13.15 -2.49 -9.03
CA GLY A 240 -12.28 -2.37 -10.20
C GLY A 240 -12.82 -1.33 -11.18
N ASP A 241 -12.85 -1.67 -12.45
CA ASP A 241 -13.22 -0.74 -13.51
C ASP A 241 -14.59 -1.03 -14.14
N ILE A 242 -15.51 -1.66 -13.41
CA ILE A 242 -16.85 -1.95 -13.94
C ILE A 242 -17.50 -0.70 -14.56
N ASP A 243 -18.12 -0.90 -15.73
CA ASP A 243 -18.87 0.14 -16.42
C ASP A 243 -20.35 0.12 -16.00
N LYS A 244 -21.12 1.11 -16.47
CA LYS A 244 -22.57 1.20 -16.20
C LYS A 244 -23.36 -0.05 -16.60
N ARG A 245 -22.89 -0.85 -17.57
CA ARG A 245 -23.60 -2.08 -17.97
C ARG A 245 -23.37 -3.17 -16.92
N ALA A 246 -22.14 -3.31 -16.43
CA ALA A 246 -21.82 -4.23 -15.35
C ALA A 246 -22.54 -3.82 -14.06
N GLU A 247 -22.59 -2.52 -13.74
CA GLU A 247 -23.39 -2.00 -12.62
C GLU A 247 -24.86 -2.44 -12.70
N GLN A 248 -25.49 -2.30 -13.86
CA GLN A 248 -26.88 -2.72 -14.06
C GLN A 248 -27.07 -4.24 -13.88
N GLN A 249 -26.12 -5.06 -14.35
CA GLN A 249 -26.16 -6.51 -14.15
C GLN A 249 -26.07 -6.86 -12.66
N ILE A 250 -25.15 -6.22 -11.96
CA ILE A 250 -24.92 -6.41 -10.52
C ILE A 250 -26.16 -6.00 -9.72
N ILE A 251 -26.79 -4.85 -10.02
CA ILE A 251 -28.05 -4.40 -9.39
C ILE A 251 -29.17 -5.41 -9.59
N ARG A 252 -29.34 -5.92 -10.81
CA ARG A 252 -30.38 -6.93 -11.11
C ARG A 252 -30.13 -8.24 -10.38
N ARG A 253 -28.87 -8.64 -10.24
CA ARG A 253 -28.47 -9.89 -9.60
C ARG A 253 -28.54 -9.82 -8.07
N TYR A 254 -28.21 -8.67 -7.48
CA TYR A 254 -28.05 -8.49 -6.03
C TYR A 254 -28.81 -7.27 -5.47
N PRO A 255 -30.12 -7.11 -5.73
CA PRO A 255 -30.85 -5.87 -5.41
C PRO A 255 -30.89 -5.51 -3.91
N LYS A 256 -30.59 -6.47 -3.02
CA LYS A 256 -30.59 -6.29 -1.55
C LYS A 256 -29.21 -6.44 -0.90
N GLN A 257 -28.16 -6.72 -1.67
CA GLN A 257 -26.83 -7.06 -1.13
C GLN A 257 -25.75 -6.06 -1.52
N LEU A 258 -26.10 -4.97 -2.20
CA LEU A 258 -25.13 -3.95 -2.64
C LEU A 258 -24.83 -2.88 -1.61
N ALA A 259 -25.72 -2.69 -0.64
CA ALA A 259 -25.53 -1.75 0.46
C ALA A 259 -24.13 -1.96 1.09
N SER A 260 -23.30 -0.91 0.99
CA SER A 260 -21.90 -0.94 1.42
C SER A 260 -21.52 0.36 2.09
N THR A 261 -21.00 0.31 3.31
CA THR A 261 -20.59 1.49 4.09
C THR A 261 -19.51 2.31 3.37
N VAL A 262 -18.53 1.62 2.78
CA VAL A 262 -17.43 2.21 2.02
C VAL A 262 -17.44 1.65 0.60
N LEU A 263 -17.32 2.53 -0.39
CA LEU A 263 -17.18 2.18 -1.80
C LEU A 263 -15.82 2.66 -2.32
N VAL A 264 -15.03 1.80 -2.94
CA VAL A 264 -13.97 2.27 -3.85
C VAL A 264 -14.62 2.48 -5.21
N ALA A 265 -14.59 3.73 -5.68
CA ALA A 265 -15.36 4.16 -6.84
C ALA A 265 -14.99 3.36 -8.10
N PRO A 266 -15.98 2.87 -8.86
CA PRO A 266 -15.72 2.18 -10.12
C PRO A 266 -14.89 3.01 -11.09
N HIS A 267 -13.88 2.39 -11.69
CA HIS A 267 -13.11 2.96 -12.81
C HIS A 267 -12.53 4.33 -12.46
N HIS A 268 -11.94 4.44 -11.26
CA HIS A 268 -11.30 5.65 -10.73
C HIS A 268 -12.22 6.89 -10.65
N GLY A 269 -13.54 6.75 -10.83
CA GLY A 269 -14.47 7.85 -10.99
C GLY A 269 -14.65 8.33 -12.45
N SER A 270 -14.54 7.41 -13.41
CA SER A 270 -14.84 7.65 -14.82
C SER A 270 -16.32 7.99 -15.07
N SER A 271 -16.60 8.83 -16.07
CA SER A 271 -17.98 9.12 -16.49
C SER A 271 -18.69 7.91 -17.12
N SER A 272 -17.93 6.87 -17.50
CA SER A 272 -18.41 5.58 -18.01
C SER A 272 -18.96 4.65 -16.93
N SER A 273 -18.81 5.01 -15.65
CA SER A 273 -19.22 4.27 -14.47
C SER A 273 -19.93 5.18 -13.44
N SER A 274 -20.15 4.66 -12.24
CA SER A 274 -20.87 5.26 -11.13
C SER A 274 -22.23 5.82 -11.56
N SER A 275 -23.09 5.01 -12.18
CA SER A 275 -24.46 5.44 -12.53
C SER A 275 -25.26 5.82 -11.29
N GLN A 276 -26.26 6.70 -11.46
CA GLN A 276 -27.14 7.11 -10.36
C GLN A 276 -27.79 5.89 -9.67
N ALA A 277 -28.33 4.95 -10.44
CA ALA A 277 -28.95 3.73 -9.92
C ALA A 277 -27.97 2.86 -9.13
N PHE A 278 -26.69 2.81 -9.53
CA PHE A 278 -25.67 2.07 -8.80
C PHE A 278 -25.32 2.74 -7.47
N ILE A 279 -25.10 4.06 -7.48
CA ILE A 279 -24.80 4.80 -6.24
C ILE A 279 -25.99 4.71 -5.27
N GLU A 280 -27.24 4.79 -5.76
CA GLU A 280 -28.45 4.61 -4.95
C GLU A 280 -28.55 3.19 -4.37
N ALA A 281 -28.23 2.15 -5.15
CA ALA A 281 -28.27 0.77 -4.69
C ALA A 281 -27.15 0.43 -3.68
N VAL A 282 -25.96 1.01 -3.83
CA VAL A 282 -24.84 0.83 -2.90
C VAL A 282 -25.02 1.69 -1.64
N SER A 283 -25.60 2.88 -1.79
CA SER A 283 -25.83 3.88 -0.75
C SER A 283 -24.66 4.05 0.24
N PRO A 284 -23.45 4.39 -0.23
CA PRO A 284 -22.29 4.47 0.62
C PRO A 284 -22.26 5.73 1.49
N ASP A 285 -21.81 5.59 2.73
CA ASP A 285 -21.47 6.70 3.62
C ASP A 285 -20.19 7.40 3.14
N TYR A 286 -19.24 6.59 2.65
CA TYR A 286 -17.95 7.05 2.14
C TYR A 286 -17.64 6.45 0.76
N VAL A 287 -17.14 7.29 -0.15
CA VAL A 287 -16.55 6.85 -1.41
C VAL A 287 -15.09 7.28 -1.52
N LEU A 288 -14.23 6.33 -1.93
CA LEU A 288 -12.80 6.54 -2.11
C LEU A 288 -12.47 6.47 -3.60
N PHE A 289 -11.77 7.48 -4.12
CA PHE A 289 -11.26 7.53 -5.48
C PHE A 289 -9.78 7.15 -5.50
N ALA A 290 -9.46 6.04 -6.16
CA ALA A 290 -8.08 5.67 -6.49
C ALA A 290 -7.64 6.45 -7.73
N ALA A 291 -7.28 7.72 -7.56
CA ALA A 291 -6.94 8.59 -8.67
C ALA A 291 -5.78 9.52 -8.30
N GLY A 292 -4.76 9.55 -9.16
CA GLY A 292 -3.58 10.36 -8.95
C GLY A 292 -3.89 11.87 -9.03
N TYR A 293 -3.11 12.67 -8.32
CA TYR A 293 -3.20 14.12 -8.39
C TYR A 293 -3.00 14.62 -9.82
N GLN A 294 -3.90 15.46 -10.32
CA GLN A 294 -3.89 15.97 -11.70
C GLN A 294 -3.61 14.89 -12.75
N ASN A 295 -4.21 13.71 -12.57
CA ASN A 295 -4.06 12.62 -13.53
C ASN A 295 -4.53 13.03 -14.93
N ARG A 296 -3.91 12.44 -15.96
CA ARG A 296 -4.15 12.76 -17.38
C ARG A 296 -5.58 12.54 -17.87
N TYR A 297 -6.40 11.81 -17.11
CA TYR A 297 -7.78 11.47 -17.48
C TYR A 297 -8.80 12.44 -16.89
N GLY A 298 -8.38 13.32 -15.97
CA GLY A 298 -9.29 14.21 -15.24
C GLY A 298 -10.21 13.45 -14.28
N PHE A 299 -9.75 12.32 -13.73
CA PHE A 299 -10.49 11.57 -12.72
C PHE A 299 -10.34 12.17 -11.30
N PRO A 300 -11.36 12.03 -10.44
CA PRO A 300 -12.73 11.66 -10.80
C PRO A 300 -13.39 12.76 -11.63
N HIS A 301 -14.26 12.38 -12.57
CA HIS A 301 -14.98 13.38 -13.38
C HIS A 301 -15.97 14.17 -12.51
N ASN A 302 -16.09 15.48 -12.73
CA ASN A 302 -17.02 16.36 -12.00
C ASN A 302 -18.47 15.85 -11.97
N ALA A 303 -18.96 15.27 -13.08
CA ALA A 303 -20.31 14.71 -13.14
C ALA A 303 -20.51 13.50 -12.22
N VAL A 304 -19.44 12.75 -11.92
CA VAL A 304 -19.45 11.63 -10.95
C VAL A 304 -19.44 12.18 -9.53
N VAL A 305 -18.55 13.14 -9.25
CA VAL A 305 -18.47 13.84 -7.95
C VAL A 305 -19.84 14.43 -7.57
N GLN A 306 -20.49 15.13 -8.51
CA GLN A 306 -21.83 15.70 -8.29
C GLN A 306 -22.93 14.66 -8.03
N ARG A 307 -22.79 13.41 -8.49
CA ARG A 307 -23.73 12.34 -8.14
C ARG A 307 -23.58 11.91 -6.69
N TYR A 308 -22.34 11.67 -6.24
CA TYR A 308 -22.06 11.34 -4.85
C TYR A 308 -22.41 12.49 -3.89
N GLN A 309 -22.12 13.74 -4.26
CA GLN A 309 -22.50 14.93 -3.48
C GLN A 309 -24.01 15.03 -3.26
N ARG A 310 -24.83 14.78 -4.29
CA ARG A 310 -26.29 14.82 -4.18
C ARG A 310 -26.85 13.75 -3.26
N GLN A 311 -26.11 12.67 -3.04
CA GLN A 311 -26.48 11.60 -2.12
C GLN A 311 -25.96 11.82 -0.69
N GLY A 312 -25.19 12.90 -0.47
CA GLY A 312 -24.58 13.19 0.84
C GLY A 312 -23.41 12.27 1.20
N THR A 313 -22.85 11.55 0.23
CA THR A 313 -21.68 10.68 0.44
C THR A 313 -20.43 11.50 0.68
N THR A 314 -19.66 11.16 1.71
CA THR A 314 -18.35 11.77 1.97
C THR A 314 -17.30 11.20 1.00
N MET A 315 -16.51 12.06 0.37
CA MET A 315 -15.57 11.66 -0.68
C MET A 315 -14.12 11.90 -0.25
N TYR A 316 -13.25 10.95 -0.59
CA TYR A 316 -11.80 11.09 -0.46
C TYR A 316 -11.11 10.63 -1.74
N SER A 317 -9.97 11.24 -2.08
CA SER A 317 -9.15 10.84 -3.23
C SER A 317 -7.71 10.63 -2.80
N THR A 318 -7.09 9.52 -3.23
CA THR A 318 -5.70 9.22 -2.87
C THR A 318 -4.72 10.30 -3.35
N GLY A 319 -4.96 10.89 -4.53
CA GLY A 319 -4.13 11.98 -5.04
C GLY A 319 -4.12 13.24 -4.17
N ILE A 320 -5.17 13.47 -3.37
CA ILE A 320 -5.29 14.61 -2.45
C ILE A 320 -4.84 14.22 -1.04
N GLU A 321 -5.24 13.04 -0.57
CA GLU A 321 -5.12 12.62 0.83
C GLU A 321 -3.86 11.78 1.11
N GLY A 322 -3.14 11.37 0.06
CA GLY A 322 -2.16 10.29 0.13
C GLY A 322 -2.85 8.94 0.34
N ALA A 323 -2.15 7.97 0.92
CA ALA A 323 -2.78 6.70 1.30
C ALA A 323 -3.92 6.94 2.31
N ILE A 324 -5.06 6.28 2.08
CA ILE A 324 -6.25 6.38 2.93
C ILE A 324 -6.44 5.05 3.64
N THR A 325 -6.41 5.07 4.98
CA THR A 325 -6.64 3.88 5.80
C THR A 325 -7.97 3.98 6.51
N VAL A 326 -8.82 2.97 6.37
CA VAL A 326 -10.13 2.87 7.03
C VAL A 326 -10.11 1.67 7.98
N LEU A 327 -10.37 1.92 9.25
CA LEU A 327 -10.53 0.86 10.26
C LEU A 327 -12.01 0.50 10.40
N PHE A 328 -12.32 -0.75 10.10
CA PHE A 328 -13.65 -1.34 10.26
C PHE A 328 -13.69 -2.08 11.60
N SER A 329 -13.74 -1.32 12.69
CA SER A 329 -13.85 -1.88 14.04
C SER A 329 -15.28 -2.30 14.37
N GLN A 330 -15.46 -2.98 15.50
CA GLN A 330 -16.80 -3.31 16.02
C GLN A 330 -17.58 -2.07 16.50
N GLN A 331 -16.93 -0.90 16.57
CA GLN A 331 -17.59 0.35 16.92
C GLN A 331 -18.48 0.83 15.77
N LYS A 332 -19.54 1.59 16.11
CA LYS A 332 -20.46 2.14 15.09
C LYS A 332 -19.80 3.17 14.17
N ALA A 333 -18.78 3.90 14.62
CA ALA A 333 -18.13 4.93 13.82
C ALA A 333 -16.86 4.36 13.16
N LEU A 334 -16.73 4.55 11.85
CA LEU A 334 -15.48 4.25 11.13
C LEU A 334 -14.41 5.27 11.51
N GLN A 335 -13.16 4.80 11.60
CA GLN A 335 -11.99 5.68 11.74
C GLN A 335 -11.27 5.72 10.40
N ILE A 336 -11.12 6.93 9.87
CA ILE A 336 -10.47 7.17 8.57
C ILE A 336 -9.22 8.02 8.80
N TYR A 337 -8.09 7.49 8.35
CA TYR A 337 -6.78 8.13 8.43
C TYR A 337 -6.30 8.50 7.04
N ARG A 338 -5.83 9.74 6.90
CA ARG A 338 -5.40 10.34 5.64
C ARG A 338 -3.92 10.67 5.76
N HIS A 339 -3.08 9.93 5.03
CA HIS A 339 -1.63 9.95 5.25
C HIS A 339 -1.03 11.35 5.13
N ARG A 340 -1.47 12.13 4.13
CA ARG A 340 -0.97 13.49 3.89
C ARG A 340 -1.36 14.45 5.02
N GLN A 341 -2.55 14.29 5.60
CA GLN A 341 -2.99 15.09 6.74
C GLN A 341 -2.21 14.75 8.01
N GLN A 342 -2.02 13.45 8.31
CA GLN A 342 -1.33 13.01 9.52
C GLN A 342 0.18 13.26 9.47
N SER A 343 0.77 13.12 8.28
CA SER A 343 2.20 13.33 8.06
C SER A 343 2.52 14.76 7.63
N ALA A 344 1.53 15.66 7.67
CA ALA A 344 1.70 17.05 7.29
C ALA A 344 2.85 17.67 8.09
N LYS A 345 3.84 18.19 7.36
CA LYS A 345 4.94 19.00 7.89
C LYS A 345 4.59 20.47 7.65
N PHE A 346 5.32 21.39 8.31
CA PHE A 346 5.08 22.82 8.12
C PHE A 346 5.27 23.28 6.65
N TRP A 347 6.01 22.51 5.85
CA TRP A 347 6.21 22.74 4.41
C TRP A 347 5.29 21.89 3.52
N SER A 348 4.38 21.11 4.10
CA SER A 348 3.38 20.38 3.33
C SER A 348 2.35 21.39 2.83
N VAL A 349 2.35 21.63 1.52
CA VAL A 349 1.34 22.45 0.86
C VAL A 349 0.00 21.73 1.01
N THR A 350 -0.92 22.31 1.76
CA THR A 350 -2.35 21.97 1.64
C THR A 350 -2.75 22.34 0.22
N LEU A 351 -2.99 21.34 -0.60
CA LEU A 351 -3.61 21.52 -1.91
C LEU A 351 -5.05 21.95 -1.62
N SER A 352 -5.30 23.26 -1.62
CA SER A 352 -6.65 23.79 -1.59
C SER A 352 -7.34 23.47 -2.91
N GLU A 353 -8.55 22.93 -2.83
CA GLU A 353 -9.42 22.63 -3.98
C GLU A 353 -9.70 23.85 -4.87
#